data_AF-A0A0F9ISI5-F1
#
_entry.id   AF-A0A0F9ISI5-F1
#
_cell.length_a   1.000
_cell.length_b   1.000
_cell.length_c   1.000
_cell.angle_alpha   90.00
_cell.angle_beta   90.00
_cell.angle_gamma   90.00
#
_symmetry.space_group_name_H-M   'P 1'
#
loop_
_entity.id
_entity.type
_entity.pdbx_description
1 polymer ?
#
loop_
_entity_poly.entity_id
_entity_poly.type
_entity_poly.pdbx_seq_one_letter_code
_entity_poly.pdbx_strand_id
1 'polypeptide(L)'
;IKIGNYANEILIRFIDKSIVIESIEKFNPFIKIIENLSNIGNDTEITLFTYFCLGGYYSLYDKEVANEYYNKGLKLAQEIGHRFYLRKFNQMLSIPKEDLEEFSSKNYQELPIKEALADEMEMLKMKIESMHNEHTKEVYTIALNDLDPTDFLKSCKHLAIWYKPSPLGINLALYSIGGKTVMCLKKVKYSESANLSLVCKYFEEKICRDCTDKTPRKENWCFNHKILLAMEAIVLKTIQNIKSKK
;
A
#
# COMPACT_ATOMS: atom_id res chain seq x y z
N ILE A 1 -5.79 10.40 -8.53
CA ILE A 1 -6.93 9.85 -7.73
C ILE A 1 -6.64 8.36 -7.50
N LYS A 2 -6.71 7.87 -6.26
CA LYS A 2 -6.51 6.42 -6.00
C LYS A 2 -7.57 5.63 -6.77
N ILE A 3 -7.18 4.55 -7.45
CA ILE A 3 -8.05 3.74 -8.31
C ILE A 3 -9.35 3.31 -7.61
N GLY A 4 -9.32 3.02 -6.30
CA GLY A 4 -10.52 2.64 -5.55
C GLY A 4 -11.58 3.75 -5.48
N ASN A 5 -11.17 4.97 -5.14
CA ASN A 5 -12.08 6.14 -5.15
C ASN A 5 -12.57 6.42 -6.56
N TYR A 6 -11.72 6.20 -7.56
CA TYR A 6 -12.09 6.43 -8.95
C TYR A 6 -13.08 5.38 -9.50
N ALA A 7 -12.89 4.10 -9.16
CA ALA A 7 -13.75 3.01 -9.61
C ALA A 7 -15.18 3.15 -9.07
N ASN A 8 -15.35 3.48 -7.79
CA ASN A 8 -16.67 3.72 -7.22
C ASN A 8 -17.40 4.88 -7.93
N GLU A 9 -16.67 5.95 -8.24
CA GLU A 9 -17.23 7.15 -8.86
C GLU A 9 -17.54 6.99 -10.37
N ILE A 10 -16.78 6.16 -11.11
CA ILE A 10 -17.19 5.76 -12.47
C ILE A 10 -18.42 4.87 -12.42
N LEU A 11 -18.37 3.83 -11.58
CA LEU A 11 -19.42 2.83 -11.54
C LEU A 11 -20.77 3.48 -11.22
N ILE A 12 -20.79 4.50 -10.35
CA ILE A 12 -21.96 5.33 -10.06
C ILE A 12 -22.62 5.92 -11.32
N ARG A 13 -21.87 6.26 -12.37
CA ARG A 13 -22.45 6.78 -13.63
C ARG A 13 -23.15 5.71 -14.46
N PHE A 14 -22.78 4.44 -14.27
CA PHE A 14 -23.36 3.29 -14.97
C PHE A 14 -24.39 2.53 -14.13
N ILE A 15 -24.51 2.85 -12.84
CA ILE A 15 -25.52 2.29 -11.96
C ILE A 15 -26.70 3.27 -11.92
N ASP A 16 -27.91 2.75 -12.12
CA ASP A 16 -29.12 3.52 -11.92
C ASP A 16 -29.15 4.05 -10.48
N LYS A 17 -29.15 5.37 -10.32
CA LYS A 17 -29.17 6.04 -9.01
C LYS A 17 -30.34 5.58 -8.16
N SER A 18 -31.48 5.23 -8.76
CA SER A 18 -32.64 4.71 -8.03
C SER A 18 -32.34 3.36 -7.36
N ILE A 19 -31.60 2.48 -8.03
CA ILE A 19 -31.17 1.18 -7.48
C ILE A 19 -30.15 1.40 -6.34
N VAL A 20 -29.24 2.35 -6.50
CA VAL A 20 -28.30 2.73 -5.44
C VAL A 20 -29.06 3.24 -4.23
N ILE A 21 -29.97 4.20 -4.41
CA ILE A 21 -30.77 4.79 -3.33
C ILE A 21 -31.61 3.73 -2.64
N GLU A 22 -32.32 2.87 -3.39
CA GLU A 22 -33.15 1.79 -2.82
C GLU A 22 -32.31 0.81 -1.99
N SER A 23 -31.16 0.38 -2.53
CA SER A 23 -30.22 -0.47 -1.81
C SER A 23 -29.76 0.21 -0.52
N ILE A 24 -29.44 1.49 -0.61
CA ILE A 24 -28.94 2.25 0.53
C ILE A 24 -29.99 2.40 1.62
N GLU A 25 -31.20 2.80 1.27
CA GLU A 25 -32.33 2.92 2.19
C GLU A 25 -32.64 1.58 2.88
N LYS A 26 -32.57 0.48 2.13
CA LYS A 26 -32.73 -0.88 2.65
C LYS A 26 -31.66 -1.26 3.67
N PHE A 27 -30.41 -0.81 3.49
CA PHE A 27 -29.32 -1.09 4.41
C PHE A 27 -29.19 -0.09 5.57
N ASN A 28 -29.90 1.04 5.54
CA ASN A 28 -29.87 2.07 6.57
C ASN A 28 -30.11 1.54 8.00
N PRO A 29 -31.04 0.58 8.26
CA PRO A 29 -31.19 0.00 9.60
C PRO A 29 -29.92 -0.73 10.07
N PHE A 30 -29.23 -1.45 9.18
CA PHE A 30 -27.98 -2.14 9.49
C PHE A 30 -26.85 -1.15 9.74
N ILE A 31 -26.80 -0.04 9.00
CA ILE A 31 -25.84 1.04 9.20
C ILE A 31 -25.95 1.65 10.60
N LYS A 32 -27.18 1.94 11.04
CA LYS A 32 -27.42 2.44 12.41
C LYS A 32 -26.96 1.45 13.47
N ILE A 33 -27.13 0.15 13.23
CA ILE A 33 -26.61 -0.90 14.12
C ILE A 33 -25.08 -0.85 14.16
N ILE A 34 -24.41 -0.74 13.01
CA ILE A 34 -22.94 -0.65 12.94
C ILE A 34 -22.42 0.60 13.68
N GLU A 35 -23.05 1.76 13.47
CA GLU A 35 -22.71 3.00 14.18
C GLU A 35 -22.88 2.81 15.70
N ASN A 36 -24.02 2.29 16.15
CA ASN A 36 -24.26 2.03 17.57
C ASN A 36 -23.27 1.04 18.19
N LEU A 37 -22.98 -0.07 17.49
CA LEU A 37 -22.01 -1.07 17.96
C LEU A 37 -20.61 -0.48 18.07
N SER A 38 -20.20 0.37 17.12
CA SER A 38 -18.89 1.04 17.20
C SER A 38 -18.79 1.95 18.43
N ASN A 39 -19.86 2.67 18.75
CA ASN A 39 -19.91 3.54 19.92
C ASN A 39 -19.93 2.75 21.24
N ILE A 40 -20.62 1.60 21.30
CA ILE A 40 -20.72 0.75 22.50
C ILE A 40 -19.39 0.05 22.79
N GLY A 41 -18.65 -0.35 21.74
CA GLY A 41 -17.37 -1.06 21.89
C GLY A 41 -16.27 -0.22 22.55
N ASN A 42 -16.44 1.11 22.63
CA ASN A 42 -15.46 2.08 23.14
C ASN A 42 -14.05 1.94 22.53
N ASP A 43 -13.98 1.40 21.33
CA ASP A 43 -12.76 1.30 20.54
C ASP A 43 -12.75 2.50 19.57
N THR A 44 -11.86 3.45 19.85
CA THR A 44 -11.75 4.69 19.07
C THR A 44 -11.28 4.42 17.65
N GLU A 45 -10.48 3.39 17.41
CA GLU A 45 -10.01 3.04 16.06
C GLU A 45 -11.15 2.44 15.23
N ILE A 46 -11.95 1.55 15.81
CA ILE A 46 -13.16 1.02 15.16
C ILE A 46 -14.15 2.15 14.88
N THR A 47 -14.33 3.08 15.82
CA THR A 47 -15.24 4.22 15.63
C THR A 47 -14.76 5.15 14.50
N LEU A 48 -13.47 5.46 14.44
CA LEU A 48 -12.87 6.25 13.35
C LEU A 48 -13.04 5.54 12.00
N PHE A 49 -12.77 4.24 11.94
CA PHE A 49 -12.95 3.44 10.74
C PHE A 49 -14.42 3.43 10.28
N THR A 50 -15.36 3.27 11.21
CA THR A 50 -16.80 3.30 10.96
C THR A 50 -17.20 4.65 10.37
N TYR A 51 -16.86 5.78 11.00
CA TYR A 51 -17.19 7.10 10.46
C TYR A 51 -16.57 7.34 9.07
N PHE A 52 -15.36 6.87 8.82
CA PHE A 52 -14.74 6.95 7.50
C PHE A 52 -15.51 6.14 6.45
N CYS A 53 -15.88 4.90 6.76
CA CYS A 53 -16.66 4.04 5.87
C CYS A 53 -18.06 4.60 5.62
N LEU A 54 -18.75 5.09 6.65
CA LEU A 54 -20.06 5.69 6.52
C LEU A 54 -20.00 6.96 5.67
N GLY A 55 -19.05 7.86 5.93
CA GLY A 55 -18.88 9.04 5.08
C GLY A 55 -18.66 8.69 3.61
N GLY A 56 -17.83 7.67 3.31
CA GLY A 56 -17.63 7.19 1.93
C GLY A 56 -18.83 6.47 1.32
N TYR A 57 -19.68 5.87 2.15
CA TYR A 57 -20.93 5.28 1.70
C TYR A 57 -21.97 6.35 1.35
N TYR A 58 -22.13 7.35 2.21
CA TYR A 58 -23.04 8.47 1.99
C TYR A 58 -22.56 9.40 0.86
N SER A 59 -21.25 9.51 0.60
CA SER A 59 -20.72 10.40 -0.45
C SER A 59 -21.23 10.04 -1.85
N LEU A 60 -21.69 8.81 -2.05
CA LEU A 60 -22.24 8.31 -3.31
C LEU A 60 -23.63 8.87 -3.63
N TYR A 61 -24.33 9.44 -2.64
CA TYR A 61 -25.71 9.91 -2.84
C TYR A 61 -26.10 11.16 -2.03
N ASP A 62 -25.61 11.31 -0.79
CA ASP A 62 -25.89 12.44 0.10
C ASP A 62 -24.58 12.98 0.69
N LYS A 63 -24.06 14.03 0.05
CA LYS A 63 -22.80 14.66 0.45
C LYS A 63 -22.91 15.40 1.79
N GLU A 64 -24.10 15.87 2.17
CA GLU A 64 -24.29 16.57 3.44
C GLU A 64 -24.13 15.57 4.59
N VAL A 65 -24.80 14.43 4.50
CA VAL A 65 -24.64 13.34 5.48
C VAL A 65 -23.22 12.76 5.45
N ALA A 66 -22.60 12.64 4.28
CA ALA A 66 -21.20 12.23 4.18
C ALA A 66 -20.26 13.15 4.96
N ASN A 67 -20.44 14.46 4.78
CA ASN A 67 -19.67 15.48 5.48
C ASN A 67 -19.93 15.47 6.99
N GLU A 68 -21.15 15.18 7.45
CA GLU A 68 -21.43 14.99 8.88
C GLU A 68 -20.58 13.87 9.47
N TYR A 69 -20.54 12.70 8.84
CA TYR A 69 -19.71 11.58 9.29
C TYR A 69 -18.22 11.90 9.22
N TYR A 70 -17.75 12.53 8.15
CA TYR A 70 -16.35 12.95 8.05
C TYR A 70 -15.96 13.97 9.12
N ASN A 71 -16.84 14.91 9.47
CA ASN A 71 -16.59 15.87 10.54
C ASN A 71 -16.62 15.23 11.93
N LYS A 72 -17.54 14.28 12.19
CA LYS A 72 -17.55 13.47 13.42
C LYS A 72 -16.21 12.75 13.59
N GLY A 73 -15.74 12.06 12.55
CA GLY A 73 -14.46 11.37 12.55
C GLY A 73 -13.26 12.30 12.65
N LEU A 74 -13.28 13.45 11.97
CA LEU A 74 -12.22 14.46 12.06
C LEU A 74 -12.04 14.96 13.50
N LYS A 75 -13.15 15.28 14.18
CA LYS A 75 -13.14 15.73 15.57
C LYS A 75 -12.54 14.66 16.49
N LEU A 76 -13.01 13.41 16.38
CA LEU A 76 -12.47 12.31 17.18
C LEU A 76 -10.98 12.07 16.90
N ALA A 77 -10.57 12.12 15.63
CA ALA A 77 -9.16 11.96 15.24
C ALA A 77 -8.28 13.07 15.82
N GLN A 78 -8.78 14.31 15.89
CA GLN A 78 -8.09 15.43 16.54
C GLN A 78 -7.97 15.22 18.05
N GLU A 79 -9.05 14.81 18.72
CA GLU A 79 -9.08 14.59 20.17
C GLU A 79 -8.05 13.56 20.64
N ILE A 80 -7.86 12.47 19.88
CA ILE A 80 -6.91 11.41 20.24
C ILE A 80 -5.55 11.54 19.54
N GLY A 81 -5.35 12.57 18.70
CA GLY A 81 -4.11 12.77 17.96
C GLY A 81 -3.84 11.74 16.84
N HIS A 82 -4.88 11.12 16.27
CA HIS A 82 -4.75 10.08 15.25
C HIS A 82 -4.42 10.64 13.86
N ARG A 83 -3.12 10.76 13.56
CA ARG A 83 -2.58 11.39 12.32
C ARG A 83 -3.16 10.85 11.01
N PHE A 84 -3.25 9.53 10.86
CA PHE A 84 -3.76 8.91 9.63
C PHE A 84 -5.21 9.35 9.32
N TYR A 85 -6.14 9.14 10.26
CA TYR A 85 -7.53 9.53 10.06
C TYR A 85 -7.71 11.04 9.95
N LEU A 86 -6.92 11.84 10.67
CA LEU A 86 -6.92 13.30 10.50
C LEU A 86 -6.62 13.68 9.05
N ARG A 87 -5.59 13.10 8.43
CA ARG A 87 -5.30 13.33 7.00
C ARG A 87 -6.45 12.86 6.11
N LYS A 88 -7.00 11.67 6.37
CA LYS A 88 -8.07 11.08 5.56
C LYS A 88 -9.34 11.91 5.56
N PHE A 89 -9.82 12.33 6.73
CA PHE A 89 -11.03 13.15 6.82
C PHE A 89 -10.84 14.51 6.15
N ASN A 90 -9.71 15.19 6.38
CA ASN A 90 -9.40 16.44 5.68
C ASN A 90 -9.36 16.25 4.16
N GLN A 91 -8.76 15.15 3.67
CA GLN A 91 -8.74 14.84 2.24
C GLN A 91 -10.16 14.71 1.69
N MET A 92 -11.05 13.96 2.35
CA MET A 92 -12.42 13.74 1.86
C MET A 92 -13.25 15.03 1.88
N LEU A 93 -13.11 15.83 2.94
CA LEU A 93 -13.80 17.13 3.06
C LEU A 93 -13.31 18.17 2.04
N SER A 94 -12.08 18.03 1.53
CA SER A 94 -11.50 18.94 0.53
C SER A 94 -11.93 18.63 -0.91
N ILE A 95 -12.66 17.54 -1.16
CA ILE A 95 -13.09 17.16 -2.51
C ILE A 95 -14.24 18.10 -2.95
N PRO A 96 -14.08 18.87 -4.06
CA PRO A 96 -15.12 19.77 -4.57
C PRO A 96 -16.42 19.03 -4.95
N LYS A 97 -17.53 19.78 -5.11
CA LYS A 97 -18.86 19.21 -5.37
C LYS A 97 -19.09 18.73 -6.82
N GLU A 98 -18.28 19.16 -7.78
CA GLU A 98 -18.21 18.75 -9.20
C GLU A 98 -16.83 19.25 -9.72
N ASP A 99 -16.09 18.68 -10.67
CA ASP A 99 -16.36 17.73 -11.75
C ASP A 99 -15.35 16.56 -11.71
N LEU A 100 -15.85 15.36 -11.93
CA LEU A 100 -15.02 14.20 -12.23
C LEU A 100 -14.68 14.24 -13.73
N GLU A 101 -13.46 14.69 -14.05
CA GLU A 101 -12.90 14.52 -15.39
C GLU A 101 -13.01 13.05 -15.82
N GLU A 102 -13.39 12.84 -17.08
CA GLU A 102 -13.40 11.51 -17.69
C GLU A 102 -11.98 10.91 -17.61
N PHE A 103 -11.79 9.86 -16.81
CA PHE A 103 -10.49 9.19 -16.79
C PHE A 103 -10.25 8.53 -18.13
N SER A 104 -9.18 8.97 -18.74
CA SER A 104 -8.50 8.18 -19.73
C SER A 104 -7.52 7.25 -19.04
N SER A 105 -7.44 6.00 -19.48
CA SER A 105 -6.29 5.13 -19.17
C SER A 105 -4.96 5.76 -19.59
N LYS A 106 -4.98 6.75 -20.49
CA LYS A 106 -3.82 7.59 -20.85
C LYS A 106 -3.33 8.49 -19.71
N ASN A 107 -4.20 8.81 -18.74
CA ASN A 107 -3.87 9.63 -17.57
C ASN A 107 -3.38 8.77 -16.39
N TYR A 108 -3.34 7.44 -16.53
CA TYR A 108 -2.77 6.55 -15.53
C TYR A 108 -1.25 6.77 -15.45
N GLN A 109 -0.79 7.22 -14.29
CA GLN A 109 0.63 7.34 -13.98
C GLN A 109 1.01 6.25 -12.98
N GLU A 110 2.08 5.51 -13.27
CA GLU A 110 2.66 4.60 -12.30
C GLU A 110 3.33 5.41 -11.19
N LEU A 111 2.88 5.18 -9.97
CA LEU A 111 3.48 5.78 -8.80
C LEU A 111 4.65 4.92 -8.30
N PRO A 112 5.71 5.54 -7.74
CA PRO A 112 6.67 4.84 -6.91
C PRO A 112 5.95 4.01 -5.84
N ILE A 113 6.48 2.82 -5.50
CA ILE A 113 5.77 1.92 -4.57
C ILE A 113 5.56 2.56 -3.19
N LYS A 114 6.53 3.37 -2.74
CA LYS A 114 6.46 4.13 -1.50
C LYS A 114 5.32 5.15 -1.47
N GLU A 115 5.01 5.75 -2.61
CA GLU A 115 3.88 6.67 -2.73
C GLU A 115 2.56 5.90 -2.83
N ALA A 116 2.54 4.81 -3.59
CA ALA A 116 1.37 3.95 -3.73
C ALA A 116 0.90 3.38 -2.38
N LEU A 117 1.85 3.05 -1.49
CA LEU A 117 1.62 2.41 -0.19
C LEU A 117 1.74 3.36 1.00
N ALA A 118 1.79 4.68 0.78
CA ALA A 118 2.11 5.64 1.85
C ALA A 118 1.14 5.60 3.03
N ASP A 119 -0.15 5.37 2.75
CA ASP A 119 -1.21 5.27 3.75
C ASP A 119 -1.07 4.00 4.60
N GLU A 120 -0.86 2.88 3.93
CA GLU A 120 -0.67 1.56 4.53
C GLU A 120 0.60 1.53 5.39
N MET A 121 1.68 2.15 4.92
CA MET A 121 2.92 2.32 5.67
C MET A 121 2.71 3.14 6.94
N GLU A 122 1.90 4.19 6.91
CA GLU A 122 1.64 5.02 8.09
C GLU A 122 0.80 4.30 9.13
N MET A 123 -0.28 3.63 8.72
CA MET A 123 -1.08 2.79 9.63
C MET A 123 -0.22 1.73 10.29
N LEU A 124 0.65 1.08 9.50
CA LEU A 124 1.54 0.06 10.02
C LEU A 124 2.55 0.61 11.02
N LYS A 125 3.10 1.81 10.78
CA LYS A 125 3.99 2.49 11.75
C LYS A 125 3.30 2.75 13.07
N MET A 126 2.06 3.27 13.04
CA MET A 126 1.27 3.48 14.26
C MET A 126 1.03 2.17 15.01
N LYS A 127 0.73 1.08 14.28
CA LYS A 127 0.59 -0.25 14.88
C LYS A 127 1.89 -0.76 15.51
N ILE A 128 3.05 -0.51 14.89
CA ILE A 128 4.35 -0.89 15.45
C ILE A 128 4.64 -0.12 16.75
N GLU A 129 4.32 1.18 16.78
CA GLU A 129 4.50 2.03 17.97
C GLU A 129 3.73 1.49 19.19
N SER A 130 2.53 0.92 18.97
CA SER A 130 1.69 0.37 20.05
C SER A 130 1.98 -1.10 20.42
N MET A 131 2.83 -1.82 19.68
CA MET A 131 3.16 -3.22 20.02
C MET A 131 3.95 -3.32 21.33
N HIS A 132 3.84 -4.46 22.02
CA HIS A 132 4.67 -4.76 23.20
C HIS A 132 5.79 -5.76 22.91
N ASN A 133 5.64 -6.58 21.87
CA ASN A 133 6.63 -7.60 21.51
C ASN A 133 7.74 -7.00 20.64
N GLU A 134 8.93 -6.81 21.22
CA GLU A 134 10.08 -6.20 20.54
C GLU A 134 10.55 -6.97 19.30
N HIS A 135 10.54 -8.30 19.35
CA HIS A 135 10.91 -9.10 18.17
C HIS A 135 9.94 -8.88 17.01
N THR A 136 8.65 -8.80 17.32
CA THR A 136 7.61 -8.54 16.32
C THR A 136 7.78 -7.13 15.74
N LYS A 137 8.00 -6.11 16.58
CA LYS A 137 8.32 -4.75 16.12
C LYS A 137 9.49 -4.71 15.16
N GLU A 138 10.56 -5.43 15.48
CA GLU A 138 11.75 -5.50 14.64
C GLU A 138 11.42 -6.08 13.25
N VAL A 139 10.69 -7.20 13.20
CA VAL A 139 10.26 -7.83 11.94
C VAL A 139 9.45 -6.84 11.06
N TYR A 140 8.48 -6.15 11.66
CA TYR A 140 7.68 -5.16 10.93
C TYR A 140 8.50 -3.95 10.50
N THR A 141 9.45 -3.50 11.32
CA THR A 141 10.34 -2.38 11.00
C THR A 141 11.25 -2.72 9.82
N ILE A 142 11.85 -3.91 9.81
CA ILE A 142 12.64 -4.41 8.69
C ILE A 142 11.77 -4.47 7.42
N ALA A 143 10.57 -5.04 7.52
CA ALA A 143 9.67 -5.15 6.38
C ALA A 143 9.28 -3.79 5.80
N LEU A 144 9.00 -2.78 6.64
CA LEU A 144 8.70 -1.42 6.21
C LEU A 144 9.89 -0.77 5.47
N ASN A 145 11.10 -0.96 5.98
CA ASN A 145 12.31 -0.43 5.34
C ASN A 145 12.62 -1.16 4.03
N ASP A 146 12.27 -2.44 3.93
CA ASP A 146 12.51 -3.28 2.76
C ASP A 146 11.43 -3.11 1.66
N LEU A 147 10.39 -2.30 1.87
CA LEU A 147 9.29 -2.12 0.91
C LEU A 147 9.74 -1.47 -0.41
N ASP A 148 10.62 -0.46 -0.30
CA ASP A 148 11.09 0.32 -1.43
C ASP A 148 12.60 0.12 -1.64
N PRO A 149 13.01 -0.79 -2.53
CA PRO A 149 14.41 -1.08 -2.83
C PRO A 149 15.03 -0.09 -3.84
N THR A 150 14.38 1.06 -4.13
CA THR A 150 14.78 1.97 -5.21
C THR A 150 16.26 2.34 -5.15
N ASP A 151 16.77 2.75 -3.99
CA ASP A 151 18.15 3.23 -3.84
C ASP A 151 19.18 2.15 -4.21
N PHE A 152 18.94 0.92 -3.74
CA PHE A 152 19.79 -0.21 -4.09
C PHE A 152 19.71 -0.55 -5.59
N LEU A 153 18.51 -0.61 -6.16
CA LEU A 153 18.30 -0.96 -7.57
C LEU A 153 18.76 0.13 -8.54
N LYS A 154 18.82 1.40 -8.11
CA LYS A 154 19.40 2.51 -8.87
C LYS A 154 20.89 2.32 -9.12
N SER A 155 21.60 1.66 -8.20
CA SER A 155 23.06 1.48 -8.28
C SER A 155 23.51 0.70 -9.53
N CYS A 156 22.66 -0.17 -10.09
CA CYS A 156 22.96 -0.92 -11.31
C CYS A 156 21.71 -1.48 -12.00
N LYS A 157 21.60 -1.30 -13.32
CA LYS A 157 20.50 -1.80 -14.16
C LYS A 157 20.40 -3.32 -14.24
N HIS A 158 21.46 -4.02 -13.86
CA HIS A 158 21.52 -5.48 -13.85
C HIS A 158 21.02 -6.10 -12.55
N LEU A 159 20.72 -5.30 -11.53
CA LEU A 159 20.15 -5.78 -10.29
C LEU A 159 18.65 -6.02 -10.44
N ALA A 160 18.20 -7.12 -9.83
CA ALA A 160 16.81 -7.49 -9.67
C ALA A 160 16.58 -8.02 -8.25
N ILE A 161 15.37 -7.81 -7.75
CA ILE A 161 14.90 -8.35 -6.47
C ILE A 161 13.67 -9.21 -6.72
N TRP A 162 13.57 -10.30 -5.96
CA TRP A 162 12.36 -11.10 -5.86
C TRP A 162 11.99 -11.27 -4.39
N TYR A 163 10.76 -10.89 -4.04
CA TYR A 163 10.20 -11.10 -2.71
C TYR A 163 9.46 -12.43 -2.66
N LYS A 164 9.73 -13.21 -1.62
CA LYS A 164 9.09 -14.47 -1.30
C LYS A 164 8.33 -14.27 0.02
N PRO A 165 7.13 -13.68 -0.04
CA PRO A 165 6.40 -13.32 1.16
C PRO A 165 6.11 -14.56 2.00
N SER A 166 6.24 -14.42 3.32
CA SER A 166 5.83 -15.47 4.25
C SER A 166 4.30 -15.51 4.35
N PRO A 167 3.70 -16.58 4.92
CA PRO A 167 2.26 -16.60 5.19
C PRO A 167 1.77 -15.36 5.96
N LEU A 168 2.59 -14.87 6.91
CA LEU A 168 2.32 -13.64 7.63
C LEU A 168 2.33 -12.41 6.71
N GLY A 169 3.33 -12.30 5.83
CA GLY A 169 3.40 -11.22 4.84
C GLY A 169 2.20 -11.20 3.90
N ILE A 170 1.73 -12.37 3.45
CA ILE A 170 0.53 -12.50 2.62
C ILE A 170 -0.70 -12.02 3.38
N ASN A 171 -0.92 -12.50 4.61
CA ASN A 171 -2.08 -12.13 5.42
C ASN A 171 -2.15 -10.63 5.72
N LEU A 172 -1.00 -9.96 5.79
CA LEU A 172 -0.91 -8.53 6.07
C LEU A 172 -0.84 -7.67 4.81
N ALA A 173 -0.89 -8.28 3.62
CA ALA A 173 -0.58 -7.61 2.35
C ALA A 173 0.77 -6.86 2.35
N LEU A 174 1.74 -7.33 3.15
CA LEU A 174 3.07 -6.76 3.28
C LEU A 174 4.09 -7.72 2.66
N TYR A 175 4.27 -7.61 1.34
CA TYR A 175 5.08 -8.54 0.54
C TYR A 175 6.57 -8.58 0.94
N SER A 176 7.05 -7.55 1.63
CA SER A 176 8.42 -7.48 2.13
C SER A 176 8.65 -8.34 3.38
N ILE A 177 7.62 -8.87 4.05
CA ILE A 177 7.81 -9.87 5.12
C ILE A 177 8.06 -11.23 4.48
N GLY A 178 9.27 -11.77 4.66
CA GLY A 178 9.65 -13.08 4.13
C GLY A 178 11.04 -13.07 3.51
N GLY A 179 11.31 -14.12 2.74
CA GLY A 179 12.57 -14.28 2.04
C GLY A 179 12.69 -13.29 0.89
N LYS A 180 13.92 -12.88 0.60
CA LYS A 180 14.25 -11.91 -0.44
C LYS A 180 15.44 -12.45 -1.20
N THR A 181 15.35 -12.39 -2.51
CA THR A 181 16.44 -12.80 -3.39
C THR A 181 16.94 -11.57 -4.14
N VAL A 182 18.21 -11.23 -3.95
CA VAL A 182 18.91 -10.23 -4.76
C VAL A 182 19.70 -10.97 -5.83
N MET A 183 19.57 -10.53 -7.08
CA MET A 183 20.25 -11.14 -8.22
C MET A 183 20.89 -10.09 -9.13
N CYS A 184 22.07 -10.41 -9.65
CA CYS A 184 22.65 -9.73 -10.80
C CYS A 184 22.35 -10.55 -12.06
N LEU A 185 21.48 -10.03 -12.92
CA LEU A 185 21.06 -10.68 -14.17
C LEU A 185 22.21 -10.84 -15.17
N LYS A 186 23.22 -9.96 -15.12
CA LYS A 186 24.39 -10.04 -15.99
C LYS A 186 25.36 -11.15 -15.57
N LYS A 187 25.62 -11.28 -14.27
CA LYS A 187 26.53 -12.28 -13.69
C LYS A 187 25.84 -13.62 -13.38
N VAL A 188 24.51 -13.65 -13.40
CA VAL A 188 23.68 -14.83 -13.06
C VAL A 188 24.04 -15.37 -11.66
N LYS A 189 24.30 -14.45 -10.72
CA LYS A 189 24.57 -14.75 -9.30
C LYS A 189 23.49 -14.13 -8.45
N TYR A 190 23.07 -14.85 -7.42
CA TYR A 190 22.05 -14.40 -6.47
C TYR A 190 22.44 -14.72 -5.03
N SER A 191 21.80 -14.03 -4.09
CA SER A 191 21.90 -14.28 -2.66
C SER A 191 20.53 -14.06 -2.02
N GLU A 192 20.30 -14.72 -0.89
CA GLU A 192 18.99 -14.70 -0.24
C GLU A 192 19.10 -14.33 1.24
N SER A 193 18.11 -13.61 1.76
CA SER A 193 17.98 -13.25 3.18
C SER A 193 16.54 -12.88 3.50
N ALA A 194 16.19 -12.87 4.78
CA ALA A 194 14.94 -12.26 5.27
C ALA A 194 15.05 -10.74 5.48
N ASN A 195 16.24 -10.16 5.35
CA ASN A 195 16.50 -8.72 5.51
C ASN A 195 17.19 -8.19 4.24
N LEU A 196 16.54 -7.26 3.54
CA LEU A 196 17.01 -6.75 2.26
C LEU A 196 18.33 -6.02 2.42
N SER A 197 18.44 -5.15 3.41
CA SER A 197 19.64 -4.36 3.67
C SER A 197 20.88 -5.26 3.86
N LEU A 198 20.73 -6.35 4.62
CA LEU A 198 21.82 -7.31 4.83
C LEU A 198 22.22 -8.04 3.54
N VAL A 199 21.25 -8.53 2.75
CA VAL A 199 21.59 -9.21 1.49
C VAL A 199 22.14 -8.25 0.46
N CYS A 200 21.65 -7.01 0.38
CA CYS A 200 22.19 -5.97 -0.48
C CYS A 200 23.65 -5.67 -0.15
N LYS A 201 23.96 -5.45 1.14
CA LYS A 201 25.34 -5.24 1.61
C LYS A 201 26.24 -6.42 1.26
N TYR A 202 25.80 -7.65 1.56
CA TYR A 202 26.54 -8.86 1.19
C TYR A 202 26.79 -8.94 -0.33
N PHE A 203 25.75 -8.65 -1.12
CA PHE A 203 25.80 -8.74 -2.58
C PHE A 203 26.76 -7.72 -3.18
N GLU A 204 26.72 -6.47 -2.69
CA GLU A 204 27.67 -5.42 -3.04
C GLU A 204 29.10 -5.83 -2.70
N GLU A 205 29.34 -6.32 -1.49
CA GLU A 205 30.68 -6.66 -1.04
C GLU A 205 31.26 -7.91 -1.70
N LYS A 206 30.45 -8.92 -2.03
CA LYS A 206 30.93 -10.24 -2.47
C LYS A 206 30.76 -10.50 -3.96
N ILE A 207 29.77 -9.89 -4.60
CA ILE A 207 29.42 -10.17 -6.00
C ILE A 207 29.68 -8.96 -6.90
N CYS A 208 29.42 -7.76 -6.40
CA CYS A 208 29.47 -6.52 -7.16
C CYS A 208 30.62 -5.57 -6.79
N ARG A 209 31.53 -5.98 -5.91
CA ARG A 209 32.76 -5.24 -5.59
C ARG A 209 33.57 -5.02 -6.86
N ASP A 210 33.96 -3.77 -7.11
CA ASP A 210 34.74 -3.33 -8.27
C ASP A 210 34.21 -3.85 -9.62
N CYS A 211 32.89 -3.97 -9.73
CA CYS A 211 32.22 -4.56 -10.90
C CYS A 211 32.33 -3.66 -12.13
N THR A 212 33.07 -4.09 -13.15
CA THR A 212 33.21 -3.40 -14.44
C THR A 212 31.90 -3.27 -15.22
N ASP A 213 30.95 -4.19 -15.03
CA ASP A 213 29.61 -4.13 -15.64
C ASP A 213 28.65 -3.16 -14.93
N LYS A 214 29.07 -2.47 -13.86
CA LYS A 214 28.17 -1.61 -13.07
C LYS A 214 27.68 -0.46 -13.93
N THR A 215 26.37 -0.48 -14.24
CA THR A 215 25.73 0.57 -15.04
C THR A 215 24.53 1.11 -14.27
N PRO A 216 24.63 2.27 -13.61
CA PRO A 216 23.52 2.85 -12.85
C PRO A 216 22.26 3.06 -13.70
N ARG A 217 21.09 3.03 -13.04
CA ARG A 217 19.83 3.44 -13.67
C ARG A 217 19.77 4.98 -13.75
N LYS A 218 18.82 5.51 -14.52
CA LYS A 218 18.58 6.95 -14.60
C LYS A 218 18.18 7.50 -13.22
N GLU A 219 18.48 8.76 -12.95
CA GLU A 219 18.21 9.38 -11.64
C GLU A 219 16.71 9.39 -11.30
N ASN A 220 15.85 9.62 -12.28
CA ASN A 220 14.40 9.62 -12.10
C ASN A 220 13.77 8.21 -12.11
N TRP A 221 14.58 7.15 -12.16
CA TRP A 221 14.06 5.79 -12.08
C TRP A 221 13.61 5.48 -10.65
N CYS A 222 12.39 4.96 -10.51
CA CYS A 222 11.83 4.53 -9.22
C CYS A 222 11.31 3.09 -9.31
N PHE A 223 11.36 2.37 -8.20
CA PHE A 223 10.73 1.05 -8.09
C PHE A 223 9.22 1.20 -7.95
N ASN A 224 8.48 0.40 -8.70
CA ASN A 224 7.02 0.41 -8.72
C ASN A 224 6.47 -1.01 -8.91
N HIS A 225 5.16 -1.16 -8.84
CA HIS A 225 4.49 -2.47 -8.90
C HIS A 225 4.76 -3.23 -10.22
N LYS A 226 4.83 -2.54 -11.37
CA LYS A 226 5.11 -3.20 -12.65
C LYS A 226 6.55 -3.72 -12.70
N ILE A 227 7.49 -2.97 -12.16
CA ILE A 227 8.89 -3.39 -12.05
C ILE A 227 9.01 -4.60 -11.11
N LEU A 228 8.30 -4.59 -9.97
CA LEU A 228 8.24 -5.71 -9.04
C LEU A 228 7.85 -7.02 -9.75
N LEU A 229 6.72 -7.01 -10.46
CA LEU A 229 6.23 -8.18 -11.20
C LEU A 229 7.19 -8.62 -12.32
N ALA A 230 7.75 -7.66 -13.06
CA ALA A 230 8.70 -7.96 -14.12
C ALA A 230 10.00 -8.59 -13.59
N MET A 231 10.52 -8.08 -12.48
CA MET A 231 11.72 -8.63 -11.84
C MET A 231 11.48 -10.02 -11.28
N GLU A 232 10.34 -10.25 -10.62
CA GLU A 232 9.95 -11.58 -10.11
C GLU A 232 9.96 -12.62 -11.24
N ALA A 233 9.28 -12.34 -12.35
CA ALA A 233 9.22 -13.26 -13.49
C ALA A 233 10.62 -13.59 -14.06
N ILE A 234 11.49 -12.59 -14.18
CA ILE A 234 12.84 -12.77 -14.70
C ILE A 234 13.72 -13.58 -13.72
N VAL A 235 13.67 -13.26 -12.43
CA VAL A 235 14.47 -13.94 -11.40
C VAL A 235 14.04 -15.40 -11.28
N LEU A 236 12.73 -15.68 -11.21
CA LEU A 236 12.18 -17.03 -11.16
C LEU A 236 12.67 -17.89 -12.33
N LYS A 237 12.48 -17.39 -13.56
CA LYS A 237 12.93 -18.08 -14.78
C LYS A 237 14.44 -18.34 -14.76
N THR A 238 15.22 -17.35 -14.31
CA THR A 238 16.68 -17.48 -14.24
C THR A 238 17.11 -18.53 -13.22
N ILE A 239 16.51 -18.56 -12.03
CA ILE A 239 16.80 -19.56 -11.00
C ILE A 239 16.43 -20.97 -11.48
N GLN A 240 15.28 -21.15 -12.12
CA GLN A 240 14.87 -22.42 -12.69
C GLN A 240 15.89 -22.93 -13.72
N ASN A 241 16.37 -22.05 -14.60
CA ASN A 241 17.40 -22.38 -15.59
C ASN A 241 18.77 -22.72 -14.98
N ILE A 242 19.13 -22.12 -13.84
CA ILE A 242 20.36 -22.50 -13.11
C ILE A 242 20.20 -23.90 -12.50
N LYS A 243 19.02 -24.19 -11.93
CA LYS A 243 18.75 -25.48 -11.27
C LYS A 243 18.66 -26.64 -12.26
N SER A 244 18.13 -26.43 -13.46
CA SER A 244 18.04 -27.48 -14.49
C SER A 244 19.37 -27.83 -15.16
N LYS A 245 20.41 -27.01 -14.95
CA LYS A 245 21.77 -27.23 -15.47
C LYS A 245 22.73 -27.85 -14.46
N LYS A 246 22.27 -28.07 -13.22
CA LYS A 246 23.02 -28.78 -12.18
C LYS A 246 22.51 -30.20 -12.06
#